data_AF-A0A7C2S9A5-F1
#
_entry.id   AF-A0A7C2S9A5-F1
#
_cell.length_a   1.000
_cell.length_b   1.000
_cell.length_c   1.000
_cell.angle_alpha   90.00
_cell.angle_beta   90.00
_cell.angle_gamma   90.00
#
_symmetry.space_group_name_H-M   'P 1'
#
loop_
_entity.id
_entity.type
_entity.pdbx_description
1 polymer ?
#
loop_
_entity_poly.entity_id
_entity_poly.type
_entity_poly.pdbx_seq_one_letter_code
_entity_poly.pdbx_strand_id
1 'polypeptide(L)' 'MTITKVTGDVVVMNILTGLIKLRDENGNEHKIRAAGKLLTGINPGDKVEVEIRKGKTRLVRKLTEIKSTSCA' A
#
# COMPACT_ATOMS: atom_id res chain seq x y z
N MET A 1 -14.26 -15.34 -7.68
CA MET A 1 -13.79 -13.98 -8.06
C MET A 1 -12.53 -13.70 -7.24
N THR A 2 -11.35 -13.61 -7.87
CA THR A 2 -10.07 -13.56 -7.13
C THR A 2 -9.78 -12.15 -6.63
N ILE A 3 -9.55 -12.04 -5.32
CA ILE A 3 -9.13 -10.81 -4.64
C ILE A 3 -7.75 -11.11 -4.04
N THR A 4 -6.76 -10.29 -4.36
CA THR A 4 -5.41 -10.38 -3.80
C THR A 4 -5.19 -9.17 -2.90
N LYS A 5 -4.76 -9.40 -1.67
CA LYS A 5 -4.36 -8.34 -0.73
C LYS A 5 -2.86 -8.40 -0.54
N VAL A 6 -2.21 -7.24 -0.62
CA VAL A 6 -0.77 -7.09 -0.41
C VAL A 6 -0.58 -6.04 0.66
N THR A 7 0.12 -6.39 1.73
CA THR A 7 0.45 -5.47 2.82
C THR A 7 1.95 -5.32 2.89
N GLY A 8 2.43 -4.10 3.03
CA GLY A 8 3.86 -3.84 3.11
C GLY A 8 4.20 -2.36 3.22
N ASP A 9 5.48 -2.10 3.42
CA ASP A 9 6.02 -0.75 3.49
C ASP A 9 6.30 -0.21 2.09
N VAL A 10 5.90 1.03 1.83
CA VAL A 10 6.17 1.70 0.54
C VAL A 10 7.66 2.03 0.46
N VAL A 11 8.39 1.34 -0.40
CA VAL A 11 9.82 1.58 -0.60
C VAL A 11 10.06 2.60 -1.71
N VAL A 12 9.28 2.51 -2.78
CA VAL A 12 9.38 3.40 -3.94
C VAL A 12 7.99 3.81 -4.37
N MET A 13 7.82 5.09 -4.69
CA MET A 13 6.56 5.62 -5.16
C MET A 13 6.80 6.63 -6.28
N ASN A 14 6.13 6.43 -7.40
CA ASN A 14 6.07 7.38 -8.51
C ASN A 14 4.61 7.71 -8.78
N ILE A 15 4.19 8.90 -8.33
CA ILE A 15 2.82 9.39 -8.46
C ILE A 15 2.47 9.64 -9.92
N LEU A 16 3.41 10.17 -10.71
CA LEU A 16 3.20 10.50 -12.13
C LEU A 16 2.87 9.25 -12.95
N THR A 17 3.56 8.14 -12.69
CA THR A 17 3.31 6.87 -13.38
C THR A 17 2.30 5.96 -12.67
N GLY A 18 1.89 6.33 -11.45
CA GLY A 18 1.03 5.50 -10.59
C GLY A 18 1.69 4.19 -10.18
N LEU A 19 3.02 4.14 -10.09
CA LEU A 19 3.76 2.91 -9.76
C LEU A 19 4.25 2.99 -8.32
N ILE A 20 3.92 1.97 -7.53
CA ILE A 20 4.42 1.80 -6.16
C ILE A 20 5.14 0.48 -6.03
N LYS A 21 6.16 0.45 -5.19
CA LYS A 21 6.89 -0.74 -4.80
C LYS A 21 6.71 -0.93 -3.29
N LEU A 22 6.11 -2.05 -2.92
CA LEU A 22 5.93 -2.44 -1.53
C LEU A 22 6.96 -3.49 -1.16
N ARG A 23 7.42 -3.47 0.08
CA ARG A 23 8.15 -4.57 0.69
C ARG A 23 7.27 -5.20 1.75
N ASP A 24 6.94 -6.48 1.58
CA ASP A 24 6.17 -7.22 2.57
C ASP A 24 7.02 -7.60 3.79
N GLU A 25 6.37 -8.16 4.82
CA GLU A 25 7.03 -8.59 6.06
C GLU A 25 8.05 -9.72 5.86
N ASN A 26 7.93 -10.46 4.75
CA ASN A 26 8.86 -11.52 4.38
C ASN A 26 10.06 -10.98 3.57
N GLY A 27 10.12 -9.66 3.36
CA GLY A 27 11.17 -9.00 2.57
C GLY A 27 10.97 -9.07 1.07
N ASN A 28 9.86 -9.64 0.57
CA ASN A 28 9.59 -9.69 -0.86
C ASN A 28 9.10 -8.34 -1.36
N GLU A 29 9.49 -8.01 -2.58
CA GLU A 29 9.15 -6.75 -3.21
C GLU A 29 8.04 -6.91 -4.24
N HIS A 30 6.96 -6.14 -4.08
CA HIS A 30 5.78 -6.17 -4.93
C HIS A 30 5.66 -4.87 -5.70
N LYS A 31 5.65 -4.94 -7.04
CA LYS A 31 5.40 -3.79 -7.90
C LYS A 31 3.91 -3.72 -8.22
N ILE A 32 3.28 -2.62 -7.84
CA ILE A 32 1.85 -2.42 -8.01
C ILE A 32 1.60 -1.13 -8.78
N ARG A 33 0.70 -1.20 -9.77
CA ARG A 33 0.18 -0.02 -10.46
C ARG A 33 -1.15 0.39 -9.84
N ALA A 34 -1.23 1.62 -9.37
CA ALA A 34 -2.43 2.21 -8.78
C ALA A 34 -2.73 3.56 -9.48
N ALA A 35 -4.01 3.94 -9.53
CA ALA A 35 -4.36 5.28 -9.99
C ALA A 35 -3.79 6.31 -8.99
N GLY A 36 -3.24 7.43 -9.48
CA GLY A 36 -2.63 8.46 -8.60
C GLY A 36 -3.55 8.96 -7.48
N LYS A 37 -4.87 9.00 -7.72
CA LYS A 37 -5.88 9.33 -6.71
C LYS A 37 -5.91 8.38 -5.50
N LEU A 38 -5.54 7.11 -5.69
CA LEU A 38 -5.46 6.12 -4.60
C LEU A 38 -4.17 6.27 -3.79
N LEU A 39 -3.16 6.90 -4.38
CA LEU A 39 -1.87 7.15 -3.74
C LEU A 39 -1.85 8.49 -2.98
N THR A 40 -2.95 9.25 -3.03
CA THR A 40 -3.03 10.54 -2.35
C THR A 40 -2.95 10.34 -0.83
N GLY A 41 -1.97 10.98 -0.18
CA GLY A 41 -1.72 10.82 1.26
C GLY A 41 -0.86 9.61 1.65
N ILE A 42 -0.34 8.86 0.67
CA ILE A 42 0.64 7.79 0.88
C ILE A 42 2.04 8.33 0.59
N ASN A 43 3.00 8.01 1.45
CA ASN A 43 4.40 8.39 1.26
C ASN A 43 5.32 7.16 1.34
N PRO A 44 6.54 7.22 0.74
CA PRO A 44 7.58 6.25 1.03
C PRO A 44 7.83 6.14 2.54
N GLY A 45 7.95 4.92 3.04
CA GLY A 45 8.03 4.58 4.47
C GLY A 45 6.67 4.30 5.12
N ASP A 46 5.55 4.63 4.49
CA ASP A 46 4.24 4.29 5.02
C ASP A 46 3.94 2.80 4.82
N LYS A 47 3.44 2.16 5.87
CA LYS A 47 2.85 0.83 5.77
C LYS A 47 1.46 0.94 5.14
N VAL A 48 1.22 0.20 4.07
CA VAL A 48 -0.05 0.24 3.34
C VAL A 48 -0.60 -1.15 3.08
N GLU A 49 -1.91 -1.24 2.94
CA GLU A 49 -2.60 -2.40 2.39
C GLU A 49 -3.18 -2.05 1.02
N VAL A 50 -2.92 -2.92 0.05
CA VAL A 50 -3.38 -2.78 -1.33
C VAL A 50 -4.28 -3.96 -1.69
N GLU A 51 -5.47 -3.63 -2.19
CA GLU A 51 -6.42 -4.63 -2.68
C GLU A 51 -6.45 -4.62 -4.22
N ILE A 52 -6.16 -5.78 -4.81
CA ILE A 52 -6.17 -6.00 -6.25
C ILE A 52 -7.34 -6.92 -6.59
N ARG A 53 -8.22 -6.47 -7.48
CA ARG A 53 -9.34 -7.26 -8.01
C ARG A 53 -9.22 -7.36 -9.51
N LYS A 54 -9.27 -8.58 -10.06
CA LYS A 54 -9.14 -8.83 -11.51
C LYS A 54 -7.91 -8.14 -12.13
N GLY A 55 -6.77 -8.16 -11.42
CA GLY A 55 -5.51 -7.54 -11.87
C GLY A 55 -5.46 -6.00 -11.80
N LYS A 56 -6.49 -5.34 -11.26
CA LYS A 56 -6.54 -3.89 -11.08
C LYS A 56 -6.52 -3.53 -9.60
N THR A 57 -5.66 -2.58 -9.24
CA THR A 57 -5.65 -1.99 -7.90
C THR A 57 -6.93 -1.23 -7.66
N ARG A 58 -7.67 -1.65 -6.64
CA ARG A 58 -8.97 -1.11 -6.27
C ARG A 58 -8.89 -0.17 -5.08
N LEU A 59 -7.97 -0.46 -4.16
CA LEU A 59 -7.79 0.29 -2.92
C LEU A 59 -6.32 0.29 -2.52
N VAL A 60 -5.85 1.44 -2.05
CA VAL A 60 -4.59 1.60 -1.33
C VAL A 60 -4.94 2.35 -0.06
N ARG A 61 -4.73 1.74 1.11
CA ARG A 61 -4.98 2.40 2.40
C ARG A 61 -3.73 2.39 3.25
N LYS A 62 -3.44 3.52 3.88
CA LYS A 62 -2.40 3.62 4.90
C LYS A 62 -2.84 2.84 6.15
N LEU A 63 -1.98 1.96 6.62
CA LEU A 63 -2.12 1.30 7.91
C LEU A 63 -1.49 2.23 8.95
N THR A 64 -2.32 3.07 9.56
CA THR A 64 -1.92 3.79 10.76
C THR A 64 -1.89 2.78 11.90
N GLU A 65 -0.73 2.58 12.55
CA GLU A 65 -0.72 1.92 13.84
C GLU A 65 -1.59 2.76 14.77
N ILE A 66 -2.73 2.21 15.19
CA ILE A 66 -3.43 2.71 16.35
C ILE A 66 -2.43 2.46 17.48
N LYS A 67 -1.58 3.44 17.78
CA LYS A 67 -0.99 3.53 19.11
C LYS A 67 -2.20 3.66 20.02
N SER A 68 -2.64 2.53 20.57
CA SER A 68 -3.52 2.51 21.72
C SER A 68 -2.88 3.46 22.72
N THR A 69 -3.41 4.66 22.81
CA THR A 69 -3.23 5.47 24.00
C THR A 69 -3.86 4.65 25.10
N SER A 70 -3.07 3.78 25.72
CA SER A 70 -3.35 3.36 27.08
C SER A 70 -3.41 4.66 27.86
N CYS A 71 -4.62 5.09 28.22
CA CYS A 71 -4.80 6.10 29.24
C CYS A 71 -4.08 5.57 30.49
N ALA A 72 -2.94 6.20 30.80
CA ALA A 72 -2.26 6.06 32.07
C ALA A 72 -3.09 6.71 33.18
#